data_AF-A0A2S5N2G6-F1
#
_entry.id   AF-A0A2S5N2G6-F1
#
_cell.length_a   1.000
_cell.length_b   1.000
_cell.length_c   1.000
_cell.angle_alpha   90.00
_cell.angle_beta   90.00
_cell.angle_gamma   90.00
#
_symmetry.space_group_name_H-M   'P 1'
#
loop_
_entity.id
_entity.type
_entity.pdbx_description
1 polymer ?
#
loop_
_entity_poly.entity_id
_entity_poly.type
_entity_poly.pdbx_seq_one_letter_code
_entity_poly.pdbx_strand_id
1 'polypeptide(L)'
;YLTCENDNPNDAEVRFFIEGARIAPALAGSSAPRERAALVFDGRDDAELADARAQWKELRDLGYSLVYHQQSESGGWEEKAREPKA
;
A
#
# COMPACT_ATOMS: atom_id res chain seq x y z
N TYR A 1 0.86 -10.44 13.50
CA TYR A 1 2.16 -10.91 12.95
C TYR A 1 2.87 -9.70 12.37
N LEU A 2 4.16 -9.54 12.66
CA LEU A 2 5.00 -8.45 12.13
C LEU A 2 6.24 -9.10 11.53
N THR A 3 6.63 -8.70 10.33
CA THR A 3 7.73 -9.31 9.58
C THR A 3 8.29 -8.33 8.57
N CYS A 4 9.55 -8.50 8.20
CA CYS A 4 10.16 -7.86 7.03
C CYS A 4 10.08 -8.75 5.78
N GLU A 5 9.60 -9.98 5.93
CA GLU A 5 9.43 -10.94 4.85
C GLU A 5 8.05 -10.83 4.18
N ASN A 6 7.87 -11.50 3.04
CA ASN A 6 6.62 -11.43 2.27
C ASN A 6 5.54 -12.40 2.77
N ASP A 7 5.86 -13.26 3.73
CA ASP A 7 4.96 -14.32 4.20
C ASP A 7 3.75 -13.77 4.98
N ASN A 8 2.71 -14.60 5.08
CA ASN A 8 1.46 -14.28 5.78
C ASN A 8 0.93 -15.53 6.53
N PRO A 9 1.66 -16.06 7.51
CA PRO A 9 1.34 -17.31 8.19
C PRO A 9 0.09 -17.23 9.07
N ASN A 10 -0.35 -16.02 9.41
CA ASN A 10 -1.57 -15.78 10.17
C ASN A 10 -2.78 -15.46 9.28
N ASP A 11 -2.66 -15.66 7.96
CA ASP A 11 -3.75 -15.45 6.99
C ASP A 11 -4.41 -14.06 7.10
N ALA A 12 -3.61 -13.01 7.31
CA ALA A 12 -4.10 -11.65 7.47
C ALA A 12 -4.91 -11.20 6.24
N GLU A 13 -6.14 -10.77 6.46
CA GLU A 13 -7.02 -10.21 5.42
C GLU A 13 -6.57 -8.81 4.98
N VAL A 14 -6.03 -8.04 5.93
CA VAL A 14 -5.46 -6.71 5.71
C VAL A 14 -4.01 -6.70 6.16
N ARG A 15 -3.13 -6.15 5.31
CA ARG A 15 -1.72 -5.95 5.62
C ARG A 15 -1.34 -4.48 5.50
N PHE A 16 -0.61 -3.99 6.49
CA PHE A 16 -0.03 -2.65 6.51
C PHE A 16 1.46 -2.73 6.19
N PHE A 17 1.90 -1.85 5.31
CA PHE A 17 3.28 -1.70 4.85
C PHE A 17 3.71 -0.31 5.27
N ILE A 18 4.85 -0.21 5.95
CA ILE A 18 5.39 1.03 6.50
C ILE A 18 6.87 1.15 6.13
N GLU A 19 7.45 2.34 6.29
CA GLU A 19 8.90 2.58 6.14
C GLU A 19 9.46 2.08 4.80
N GLY A 20 8.72 2.29 3.71
CA GLY A 20 9.16 1.90 2.36
C GLY A 20 9.05 0.39 2.04
N ALA A 21 8.37 -0.40 2.87
CA ALA A 21 8.12 -1.81 2.59
C ALA A 21 7.42 -2.00 1.22
N ARG A 22 7.90 -2.98 0.43
CA ARG A 22 7.42 -3.26 -0.93
C ARG A 22 6.14 -4.08 -0.92
N ILE A 23 5.08 -3.56 -1.54
CA ILE A 23 3.79 -4.26 -1.62
C ILE A 23 3.80 -5.36 -2.68
N ALA A 24 4.29 -5.08 -3.88
CA ALA A 24 4.12 -5.99 -5.02
C ALA A 24 4.58 -7.43 -4.77
N PRO A 25 5.74 -7.69 -4.11
CA PRO A 25 6.16 -9.06 -3.77
C PRO A 25 5.21 -9.76 -2.80
N ALA A 26 4.61 -9.03 -1.86
CA ALA A 26 3.68 -9.58 -0.88
C ALA A 26 2.29 -9.89 -1.45
N LEU A 27 1.93 -9.31 -2.61
CA LEU A 27 0.69 -9.63 -3.33
C LEU A 27 0.84 -10.82 -4.28
N ALA A 28 2.07 -11.34 -4.46
CA ALA A 28 2.30 -12.50 -5.31
C ALA A 28 1.95 -13.80 -4.58
N GLY A 29 1.06 -14.60 -5.16
CA GLY A 29 0.79 -15.96 -4.70
C GLY A 29 -0.06 -16.05 -3.41
N SER A 30 0.15 -17.12 -2.65
CA SER A 30 -0.70 -17.51 -1.51
C SER A 30 -0.52 -16.66 -0.26
N SER A 31 0.48 -15.79 -0.20
CA SER A 31 0.73 -14.87 0.91
C SER A 31 0.00 -13.53 0.77
N ALA A 32 -0.72 -13.32 -0.35
CA ALA A 32 -1.48 -12.11 -0.59
C ALA A 32 -2.56 -11.89 0.49
N PRO A 33 -2.74 -10.65 0.98
CA PRO A 33 -3.89 -10.31 1.82
C PRO A 33 -5.19 -10.53 1.03
N ARG A 34 -6.21 -11.10 1.68
CA ARG A 34 -7.48 -11.42 1.03
C ARG A 34 -8.32 -10.19 0.68
N GLU A 35 -8.15 -9.10 1.41
CA GLU A 35 -8.95 -7.88 1.24
C GLU A 35 -8.14 -6.65 0.85
N ARG A 36 -7.05 -6.34 1.56
CA ARG A 36 -6.36 -5.05 1.37
C ARG A 36 -4.88 -5.07 1.74
N ALA A 37 -4.08 -4.38 0.92
CA ALA A 37 -2.75 -3.91 1.28
C ALA A 37 -2.77 -2.38 1.40
N ALA A 38 -2.23 -1.85 2.49
CA ALA A 38 -2.16 -0.41 2.76
C ALA A 38 -0.71 0.02 2.99
N LEU A 39 -0.19 0.89 2.12
CA LEU A 39 1.07 1.60 2.37
C LEU A 39 0.78 2.83 3.23
N VAL A 40 1.50 2.97 4.34
CA VAL A 40 1.50 4.17 5.18
C VAL A 40 2.89 4.77 5.12
N PHE A 41 2.97 6.06 4.84
CA PHE A 41 4.21 6.79 4.63
C PHE A 41 4.03 8.25 5.07
N ASP A 42 5.13 8.95 5.35
CA ASP A 42 5.13 10.38 5.64
C ASP A 42 5.06 11.19 4.33
N GLY A 43 3.93 11.85 4.11
CA GLY A 43 3.74 12.72 2.94
C GLY A 43 4.59 14.00 2.94
N ARG A 44 5.32 14.29 4.03
CA ARG A 44 6.27 15.40 4.15
C ARG A 44 7.73 14.97 3.90
N ASP A 45 7.98 13.67 3.79
CA ASP A 45 9.27 13.14 3.37
C ASP A 45 9.26 12.93 1.85
N ASP A 46 10.09 13.68 1.13
CA ASP A 46 10.15 13.63 -0.32
C ASP A 46 10.60 12.25 -0.85
N ALA A 47 11.43 11.52 -0.11
CA ALA A 47 11.91 10.20 -0.50
C ALA A 47 10.81 9.15 -0.35
N GLU A 48 10.07 9.16 0.78
CA GLU A 48 8.94 8.26 0.97
C GLU A 48 7.80 8.57 -0.01
N LEU A 49 7.53 9.85 -0.28
CA LEU A 49 6.54 10.26 -1.27
C LEU A 49 6.91 9.79 -2.69
N ALA A 50 8.19 9.90 -3.06
CA ALA A 50 8.68 9.40 -4.34
C ALA A 50 8.56 7.87 -4.43
N ASP A 51 8.88 7.14 -3.36
CA ASP A 51 8.75 5.69 -3.30
C ASP A 51 7.29 5.24 -3.40
N ALA A 52 6.38 5.87 -2.65
CA ALA A 52 4.95 5.58 -2.70
C ALA A 52 4.36 5.81 -4.11
N ARG A 53 4.81 6.85 -4.82
CA ARG A 53 4.43 7.10 -6.23
C ARG A 53 4.97 6.01 -7.17
N ALA A 54 6.18 5.51 -6.94
CA ALA A 54 6.74 4.42 -7.72
C ALA A 54 5.95 3.11 -7.50
N GLN A 55 5.64 2.77 -6.25
CA GLN A 55 4.81 1.61 -5.92
C GLN A 55 3.38 1.75 -6.47
N TRP A 56 2.78 2.95 -6.42
CA TRP A 56 1.48 3.22 -7.03
C TRP A 56 1.48 2.88 -8.52
N LYS A 57 2.50 3.34 -9.25
CA LYS A 57 2.65 3.04 -10.67
C LYS A 57 2.79 1.55 -10.93
N GLU A 58 3.65 0.86 -10.18
CA GLU A 58 3.85 -0.59 -10.31
C GLU A 58 2.53 -1.36 -10.08
N LEU A 59 1.82 -1.06 -8.99
CA LEU A 59 0.56 -1.75 -8.66
C LEU A 59 -0.55 -1.46 -9.66
N ARG A 60 -0.59 -0.24 -10.22
CA ARG A 60 -1.53 0.11 -11.28
C ARG A 60 -1.21 -0.68 -12.55
N ASP A 61 0.06 -0.77 -12.92
CA ASP A 61 0.50 -1.49 -14.11
C ASP A 61 0.28 -3.02 -13.94
N LEU A 62 0.24 -3.53 -12.70
CA LEU A 62 -0.21 -4.89 -12.33
C LEU A 62 -1.74 -5.08 -12.31
N GLY A 63 -2.52 -4.01 -12.52
CA GLY A 63 -3.97 -4.06 -12.63
C GLY A 63 -4.72 -4.09 -11.29
N TYR A 64 -4.12 -3.65 -10.19
CA TYR A 64 -4.81 -3.53 -8.90
C TYR A 64 -5.71 -2.29 -8.85
N SER A 65 -6.82 -2.38 -8.10
CA SER A 65 -7.61 -1.21 -7.71
C SER A 65 -6.85 -0.41 -6.66
N LEU A 66 -6.65 0.88 -6.87
CA LEU A 66 -5.88 1.75 -5.97
C LEU A 66 -6.72 2.92 -5.48
N VAL A 67 -6.48 3.30 -4.22
CA VAL A 67 -7.07 4.49 -3.61
C VAL A 67 -6.00 5.18 -2.78
N TYR A 68 -5.84 6.48 -2.97
CA TYR A 68 -4.94 7.31 -2.19
C TYR A 68 -5.75 8.21 -1.25
N HIS A 69 -5.49 8.07 0.05
CA HIS A 69 -5.99 8.97 1.07
C HIS A 69 -4.85 9.78 1.67
N GLN A 70 -5.12 11.06 1.95
CA GLN A 70 -4.19 11.95 2.63
C GLN A 70 -4.84 12.52 3.89
N GLN A 71 -4.07 12.66 4.96
CA GLN A 71 -4.55 13.33 6.16
C GLN A 71 -4.76 14.83 5.89
N SER A 72 -5.91 15.37 6.26
CA SER A 72 -6.23 16.79 6.20
C SER A 72 -5.66 17.54 7.41
N GLU A 73 -5.64 18.87 7.34
CA GLU A 73 -5.21 19.72 8.47
C GLU A 73 -6.08 19.55 9.72
N SER A 74 -7.34 19.13 9.56
CA SER A 74 -8.25 18.81 10.67
C SER A 74 -8.07 17.40 11.24
N GLY A 75 -7.10 16.63 10.74
CA GLY A 75 -6.76 15.29 11.20
C GLY A 75 -7.59 14.16 10.58
N GLY A 76 -8.56 14.49 9.72
CA GLY A 76 -9.35 13.52 8.95
C GLY A 76 -8.57 12.95 7.76
N TRP A 77 -9.11 11.94 7.09
CA TRP A 77 -8.52 11.38 5.87
C TRP A 77 -9.42 11.69 4.66
N GLU A 78 -8.83 12.25 3.61
CA GLU A 78 -9.52 12.62 2.37
C GLU A 78 -9.00 11.76 1.22
N GLU A 79 -9.91 11.20 0.41
CA GLU A 79 -9.52 10.56 -0.85
C GLU A 79 -9.06 11.62 -1.84
N LYS A 80 -7.83 11.47 -2.35
CA LYS A 80 -7.23 12.41 -3.32
C LYS A 80 -7.17 11.83 -4.72
N ALA A 81 -7.12 10.50 -4.85
CA ALA A 81 -7.11 9.81 -6.13
C ALA A 81 -7.65 8.38 -6.00
N ARG A 82 -8.19 7.87 -7.10
CA ARG A 82 -8.70 6.50 -7.24
C ARG A 82 -8.44 6.00 -8.64
N GLU A 83 -7.91 4.78 -8.73
CA GLU A 83 -7.73 4.06 -9.99
C GLU A 83 -8.55 2.76 -9.91
N PRO A 84 -9.53 2.54 -10.80
CA PRO A 84 -10.29 1.30 -10.84
C PRO A 84 -9.41 0.15 -11.34
N LYS A 85 -9.83 -1.09 -11.08
CA LYS A 85 -9.17 -2.28 -11.62
C LYS A 85 -9.13 -2.20 -13.15
N ALA A 86 -7.94 -2.41 -13.73
CA ALA A 86 -7.75 -2.51 -15.19
C ALA A 86 -8.33 -3.83 -15.75
#